data_AF-A0A3M1ZCI8-F1
#
_entry.id   AF-A0A3M1ZCI8-F1
#
_cell.length_a   1.000
_cell.length_b   1.000
_cell.length_c   1.000
_cell.angle_alpha   90.00
_cell.angle_beta   90.00
_cell.angle_gamma   90.00
#
_symmetry.space_group_name_H-M   'P 1'
#
loop_
_entity.id
_entity.type
_entity.pdbx_description
1 polymer ?
#
loop_
_entity_poly.entity_id
_entity_poly.type
_entity_poly.pdbx_seq_one_letter_code
_entity_poly.pdbx_strand_id
1 'polypeptide(L)'
;MRSARSGGWCACSGRRDGPDPPRSQGLGRPGRSEDGVVKPGWGARRTVVDRGLVLDWEGALARVGGDAEFLEELVGCFLVDLEGYVRDLAGAPPGPQARAAAHRIKGAARNVGAEALADAAEAAEGSEGAPEDVAAVEREADRLRRYWKERAG
;
A
#
# COMPACT_ATOMS: atom_id res chain seq x y z
N MET A 1 -35.40 26.06 18.57
CA MET A 1 -35.24 27.47 18.12
C MET A 1 -34.03 28.08 18.81
N ARG A 2 -33.02 28.50 18.02
CA ARG A 2 -31.89 29.41 18.37
C ARG A 2 -30.91 28.87 19.42
N SER A 3 -29.60 29.10 19.41
CA SER A 3 -28.59 29.71 18.53
C SER A 3 -27.30 29.57 19.36
N ALA A 4 -26.28 28.81 18.96
CA ALA A 4 -25.14 29.21 18.13
C ALA A 4 -24.15 30.22 18.75
N ARG A 5 -22.84 29.88 18.63
CA ARG A 5 -21.63 30.74 18.56
C ARG A 5 -21.12 31.26 19.93
N SER A 6 -19.84 31.49 20.20
CA SER A 6 -18.55 31.36 19.49
C SER A 6 -17.51 31.92 20.46
N GLY A 7 -16.52 31.13 20.91
CA GLY A 7 -15.25 31.65 21.41
C GLY A 7 -14.21 31.30 20.35
N GLY A 8 -13.48 32.22 19.73
CA GLY A 8 -12.87 33.41 20.31
C GLY A 8 -11.36 33.24 20.14
N TRP A 9 -10.88 33.14 18.89
CA TRP A 9 -9.45 33.18 18.58
C TRP A 9 -9.11 34.64 18.31
N CYS A 10 -8.35 35.23 19.23
CA CYS A 10 -7.98 36.63 19.21
C CYS A 10 -6.51 36.79 18.77
N ALA A 11 -6.32 37.81 17.93
CA ALA A 11 -5.12 38.63 17.71
C ALA A 11 -3.96 38.07 16.85
N CYS A 12 -4.04 38.39 15.55
CA CYS A 12 -2.89 38.84 14.77
C CYS A 12 -2.47 40.26 15.20
N SER A 13 -1.21 40.49 15.58
CA SER A 13 -0.51 41.76 15.35
C SER A 13 0.96 41.75 15.85
N GLY A 14 1.88 42.12 14.96
CA GLY A 14 3.27 42.54 15.26
C GLY A 14 4.31 41.50 14.84
N ARG A 15 5.43 41.81 14.18
CA ARG A 15 6.10 43.06 13.79
C ARG A 15 7.04 42.70 12.62
N ARG A 16 7.22 43.64 11.68
CA ARG A 16 8.32 43.62 10.70
C ARG A 16 9.52 44.22 11.38
N ASP A 17 10.63 43.49 11.48
CA ASP A 17 11.97 44.02 11.69
C ASP A 17 12.96 42.94 11.24
N GLY A 18 13.49 43.09 10.03
CA GLY A 18 14.53 42.23 9.47
C GLY A 18 15.83 43.02 9.34
N PRO A 19 16.97 42.48 9.80
CA PRO A 19 18.27 42.89 9.30
C PRO A 19 18.72 41.93 8.18
N ASP A 20 19.26 42.50 7.09
CA ASP A 20 19.90 41.76 6.00
C ASP A 20 21.11 40.95 6.48
N PRO A 21 21.27 39.68 6.08
CA PRO A 21 22.48 38.93 6.36
C PRO A 21 23.62 39.30 5.37
N PRO A 22 24.89 39.34 5.82
CA PRO A 22 26.01 39.68 4.96
C PRO A 22 26.36 38.56 3.97
N ARG A 23 26.67 38.96 2.73
CA ARG A 23 27.31 38.12 1.71
C ARG A 23 28.75 37.82 2.11
N SER A 24 29.08 36.55 2.33
CA SER A 24 30.45 36.06 2.35
C SER A 24 30.69 35.13 1.15
N GLN A 25 31.50 35.62 0.21
CA GLN A 25 32.22 34.79 -0.75
C GLN A 25 33.40 34.15 -0.01
N GLY A 26 33.62 32.84 -0.20
CA GLY A 26 34.75 32.12 0.38
C GLY A 26 34.92 30.75 -0.26
N LEU A 27 36.06 30.56 -0.89
CA LEU A 27 36.43 29.48 -1.81
C LEU A 27 36.76 28.16 -1.09
N GLY A 28 36.25 27.05 -1.63
CA GLY A 28 36.92 25.76 -1.86
C GLY A 28 37.52 24.96 -0.68
N ARG A 29 37.04 23.72 -0.50
CA ARG A 29 37.80 22.47 -0.76
C ARG A 29 36.92 21.21 -0.60
N PRO A 30 37.25 20.10 -1.30
CA PRO A 30 36.40 18.91 -1.37
C PRO A 30 36.64 17.98 -0.18
N GLY A 31 35.61 17.83 0.66
CA GLY A 31 35.53 16.81 1.70
C GLY A 31 34.89 15.54 1.15
N ARG A 32 35.68 14.47 1.15
CA ARG A 32 35.34 13.11 0.72
C ARG A 32 34.52 12.40 1.80
N SER A 33 33.53 11.62 1.32
CA SER A 33 32.91 10.43 1.93
C SER A 33 32.41 10.50 3.38
N GLU A 34 31.09 10.56 3.54
CA GLU A 34 30.38 9.71 4.51
C GLU A 34 29.13 9.15 3.83
N ASP A 35 28.91 7.87 4.07
CA ASP A 35 28.06 6.92 3.37
C ASP A 35 26.60 7.36 3.25
N GLY A 36 26.31 8.05 2.15
CA GLY A 36 24.96 8.11 1.60
C GLY A 36 24.62 6.77 0.98
N VAL A 37 24.24 5.78 1.82
CA VAL A 37 23.41 4.67 1.36
C VAL A 37 22.11 5.29 0.85
N VAL A 38 22.12 5.65 -0.43
CA VAL A 38 20.91 5.77 -1.23
C VAL A 38 20.23 4.42 -1.11
N LYS A 39 19.16 4.35 -0.29
CA LYS A 39 18.21 3.25 -0.35
C LYS A 39 17.84 3.11 -1.83
N PRO A 40 18.11 1.98 -2.49
CA PRO A 40 17.81 1.85 -3.89
C PRO A 40 16.30 2.02 -4.04
N GLY A 41 15.91 3.18 -4.58
CA GLY A 41 14.57 3.43 -5.08
C GLY A 41 14.25 2.31 -6.04
N TRP A 42 13.19 1.58 -5.72
CA TRP A 42 12.79 0.34 -6.36
C TRP A 42 12.72 0.51 -7.88
N GLY A 43 13.73 -0.03 -8.55
CA GLY A 43 13.97 0.12 -9.99
C GLY A 43 14.49 -1.17 -10.63
N ALA A 44 14.17 -2.33 -10.06
CA ALA A 44 14.40 -3.61 -10.73
C ALA A 44 13.25 -3.86 -11.72
N ARG A 45 13.62 -4.16 -12.97
CA ARG A 45 12.77 -4.44 -14.14
C ARG A 45 11.35 -4.87 -13.77
N ARG A 46 10.34 -4.10 -14.22
CA ARG A 46 8.99 -4.63 -14.43
C ARG A 46 9.10 -5.75 -15.45
N THR A 47 9.29 -6.98 -14.99
CA THR A 47 8.82 -8.14 -15.75
C THR A 47 7.34 -7.88 -16.00
N VAL A 48 6.91 -8.11 -17.24
CA VAL A 48 5.52 -7.96 -17.62
C VAL A 48 4.73 -8.84 -16.66
N VAL A 49 4.08 -8.24 -15.66
CA VAL A 49 3.16 -8.96 -14.78
C VAL A 49 2.09 -9.51 -15.70
N ASP A 50 2.17 -10.81 -15.97
CA ASP A 50 1.12 -11.51 -16.68
C ASP A 50 -0.12 -11.39 -15.81
N ARG A 51 -1.02 -10.52 -16.24
CA ARG A 51 -2.26 -10.18 -15.52
C ARG A 51 -3.19 -11.40 -15.41
N GLY A 52 -2.83 -12.53 -16.03
CA GLY A 52 -3.47 -13.83 -15.86
C GLY A 52 -2.90 -14.68 -14.72
N LEU A 53 -1.72 -14.36 -14.16
CA LEU A 53 -1.16 -15.13 -13.04
C LEU A 53 -1.95 -14.88 -11.76
N VAL A 54 -2.36 -15.95 -11.11
CA VAL A 54 -3.00 -15.90 -9.78
C VAL A 54 -2.00 -15.40 -8.73
N LEU A 55 -0.73 -15.77 -8.89
CA LEU A 55 0.37 -15.43 -8.00
C LEU A 55 1.68 -15.34 -8.80
N ASP A 56 2.37 -14.20 -8.72
CA ASP A 56 3.71 -14.00 -9.28
C ASP A 56 4.77 -14.68 -8.39
N TRP A 57 4.91 -15.99 -8.55
CA TRP A 57 5.82 -16.80 -7.72
C TRP A 57 7.28 -16.39 -7.87
N GLU A 58 7.75 -16.19 -9.11
CA GLU A 58 9.15 -15.83 -9.37
C GLU A 58 9.50 -14.47 -8.80
N GLY A 59 8.63 -13.47 -9.01
CA GLY A 59 8.85 -12.15 -8.44
C GLY A 59 8.74 -12.16 -6.91
N ALA A 60 7.81 -12.92 -6.33
CA ALA A 60 7.70 -13.06 -4.88
C ALA A 60 8.94 -13.74 -4.28
N LEU A 61 9.46 -14.78 -4.94
CA LEU A 61 10.67 -15.50 -4.54
C LEU A 61 11.91 -14.60 -4.59
N ALA A 62 12.02 -13.75 -5.62
CA ALA A 62 13.08 -12.75 -5.71
C ALA A 62 13.02 -11.72 -4.56
N ARG A 63 11.82 -11.35 -4.10
CA ARG A 63 11.63 -10.40 -2.98
C ARG A 63 12.08 -10.97 -1.64
N VAL A 64 11.94 -12.28 -1.44
CA VAL A 64 12.39 -12.97 -0.23
C VAL A 64 13.82 -13.52 -0.32
N GLY A 65 14.58 -13.13 -1.36
CA GLY A 65 15.98 -13.53 -1.50
C GLY A 65 16.19 -14.98 -1.94
N GLY A 66 15.20 -15.61 -2.57
CA GLY A 66 15.30 -16.98 -3.06
C GLY A 66 14.83 -18.05 -2.07
N ASP A 67 14.34 -17.66 -0.89
CA ASP A 67 13.85 -18.57 0.13
C ASP A 67 12.42 -19.03 -0.17
N ALA A 68 12.30 -20.22 -0.77
CA ALA A 68 11.00 -20.78 -1.16
C ALA A 68 10.17 -21.21 0.05
N GLU A 69 10.80 -21.72 1.11
CA GLU A 69 10.12 -22.19 2.32
C GLU A 69 9.48 -20.99 3.06
N PHE A 70 10.25 -19.91 3.22
CA PHE A 70 9.73 -18.67 3.79
C PHE A 70 8.61 -18.05 2.94
N LEU A 71 8.72 -18.10 1.61
CA LEU A 71 7.64 -17.63 0.73
C LEU A 71 6.36 -18.46 0.91
N GLU A 72 6.49 -19.78 1.06
CA GLU A 72 5.35 -20.66 1.31
C GLU A 72 4.65 -20.34 2.63
N GLU A 73 5.41 -20.15 3.70
CA GLU A 73 4.89 -19.70 4.99
C GLU A 73 4.19 -18.35 4.89
N LEU A 74 4.80 -17.38 4.20
CA LEU A 74 4.27 -16.03 4.02
C LEU A 74 2.92 -16.05 3.28
N VAL A 75 2.84 -16.79 2.17
CA VAL A 75 1.59 -16.94 1.39
C VAL A 75 0.55 -17.70 2.20
N GLY A 76 0.95 -18.74 2.94
CA GLY A 76 0.08 -19.47 3.85
C GLY A 76 -0.55 -18.57 4.92
N CYS A 77 0.25 -17.75 5.59
CA CYS A 77 -0.23 -16.79 6.59
C CYS A 77 -1.19 -15.77 5.97
N PHE A 78 -0.82 -15.21 4.81
CA PHE A 78 -1.68 -14.28 4.08
C PHE A 78 -3.06 -14.87 3.76
N LEU A 79 -3.12 -16.14 3.35
CA LEU A 79 -4.40 -16.79 2.99
C LEU A 79 -5.32 -17.03 4.19
N VAL A 80 -4.75 -17.28 5.37
CA VAL A 80 -5.49 -17.37 6.63
C VAL A 80 -6.14 -16.03 6.95
N ASP A 81 -5.38 -14.94 6.85
CA ASP A 81 -5.86 -13.58 7.14
C ASP A 81 -6.83 -13.06 6.08
N LEU A 82 -6.64 -13.46 4.82
CA LEU A 82 -7.44 -13.00 3.69
C LEU A 82 -8.95 -13.23 3.90
N GLU A 83 -9.36 -14.28 4.60
CA GLU A 83 -10.79 -14.49 4.88
C GLU A 83 -11.39 -13.39 5.72
N GLY A 84 -10.66 -13.00 6.77
CA GLY A 84 -11.07 -11.93 7.66
C GLY A 84 -11.18 -10.63 6.90
N TYR A 85 -10.18 -10.32 6.07
CA TYR A 85 -10.16 -9.09 5.30
C TYR A 85 -11.30 -9.00 4.29
N VAL A 86 -11.56 -10.08 3.54
CA VAL A 86 -12.67 -10.13 2.57
C VAL A 86 -14.02 -10.01 3.27
N ARG A 87 -14.20 -10.69 4.41
CA ARG A 87 -15.43 -10.59 5.22
C ARG A 87 -15.64 -9.17 5.75
N ASP A 88 -14.58 -8.53 6.22
CA ASP A 88 -14.62 -7.15 6.71
C ASP A 88 -15.00 -6.18 5.59
N LEU A 89 -14.44 -6.37 4.38
CA LEU A 89 -14.79 -5.56 3.21
C LEU A 89 -16.25 -5.78 2.78
N ALA A 90 -16.69 -7.03 2.68
CA ALA A 90 -18.06 -7.38 2.26
C ALA A 90 -19.11 -6.93 3.28
N GLY A 91 -18.77 -6.89 4.57
CA GLY A 91 -19.64 -6.41 5.64
C GLY A 91 -19.65 -4.89 5.82
N ALA A 92 -18.70 -4.16 5.23
CA ALA A 92 -18.61 -2.72 5.35
C ALA A 92 -19.57 -2.01 4.39
N PRO A 93 -20.31 -0.98 4.83
CA PRO A 93 -21.09 -0.16 3.92
C PRO A 93 -20.16 0.65 2.99
N PRO A 94 -20.61 0.99 1.77
CA PRO A 94 -19.85 1.87 0.89
C PRO A 94 -19.45 3.17 1.59
N GLY A 95 -18.19 3.55 1.44
CA GLY A 95 -17.61 4.73 2.08
C GLY A 95 -16.23 4.49 2.69
N PRO A 96 -15.80 5.34 3.64
CA PRO A 96 -14.44 5.31 4.18
C PRO A 96 -14.01 3.98 4.80
N GLN A 97 -14.95 3.23 5.37
CA GLN A 97 -14.69 1.95 6.03
C GLN A 97 -14.38 0.86 5.00
N ALA A 98 -15.21 0.72 3.97
CA ALA A 98 -14.97 -0.21 2.87
C ALA A 98 -13.69 0.16 2.11
N ARG A 99 -13.46 1.46 1.86
CA ARG A 99 -12.20 1.96 1.28
C ARG A 99 -10.97 1.52 2.12
N ALA A 100 -11.02 1.68 3.43
CA ALA A 100 -9.91 1.29 4.30
C ALA A 100 -9.69 -0.24 4.32
N ALA A 101 -10.77 -1.03 4.29
CA ALA A 101 -10.68 -2.49 4.19
C ALA A 101 -10.04 -2.92 2.85
N ALA A 102 -10.51 -2.35 1.74
CA ALA A 102 -9.95 -2.59 0.40
C ALA A 102 -8.46 -2.19 0.33
N HIS A 103 -8.09 -1.05 0.91
CA HIS A 103 -6.68 -0.61 0.98
C HIS A 103 -5.77 -1.63 1.69
N ARG A 104 -6.25 -2.26 2.77
CA ARG A 104 -5.52 -3.30 3.49
C ARG A 104 -5.31 -4.54 2.62
N ILE A 105 -6.37 -5.02 1.95
CA ILE A 105 -6.29 -6.18 1.05
C ILE A 105 -5.29 -5.90 -0.07
N LYS A 106 -5.36 -4.72 -0.71
CA LYS A 106 -4.42 -4.31 -1.76
C LYS A 106 -2.97 -4.38 -1.29
N GLY A 107 -2.67 -3.81 -0.13
CA GLY A 107 -1.31 -3.79 0.42
C GLY A 107 -0.78 -5.20 0.69
N ALA A 108 -1.60 -6.04 1.33
CA ALA A 108 -1.23 -7.42 1.62
C ALA A 108 -1.06 -8.27 0.34
N ALA A 109 -1.97 -8.13 -0.63
CA ALA A 109 -1.92 -8.84 -1.91
C ALA A 109 -0.66 -8.51 -2.72
N ARG A 110 -0.24 -7.24 -2.76
CA ARG A 110 1.00 -6.83 -3.45
C ARG A 110 2.27 -7.41 -2.84
N ASN A 111 2.29 -7.57 -1.51
CA ASN A 111 3.46 -8.13 -0.83
C ASN A 111 3.70 -9.59 -1.20
N VAL A 112 2.64 -10.35 -1.47
CA VAL A 112 2.72 -11.77 -1.85
C VAL A 112 2.71 -12.00 -3.37
N GLY A 113 2.58 -10.95 -4.19
CA GLY A 113 2.54 -11.05 -5.65
C GLY A 113 1.18 -11.48 -6.21
N ALA A 114 0.09 -11.31 -5.45
CA ALA A 114 -1.28 -11.58 -5.90
C ALA A 114 -1.86 -10.35 -6.64
N GLU A 115 -1.30 -10.02 -7.81
CA GLU A 115 -1.59 -8.77 -8.52
C GLU A 115 -3.08 -8.64 -8.92
N ALA A 116 -3.72 -9.72 -9.38
CA ALA A 116 -5.15 -9.68 -9.75
C ALA A 116 -6.06 -9.32 -8.56
N LEU A 117 -5.75 -9.85 -7.37
CA LEU A 117 -6.47 -9.50 -6.14
C LEU A 117 -6.15 -8.06 -5.71
N ALA A 118 -4.90 -7.62 -5.87
CA ALA A 118 -4.50 -6.24 -5.58
C ALA A 118 -5.22 -5.23 -6.48
N ASP A 119 -5.37 -5.53 -7.77
CA ASP A 119 -6.07 -4.69 -8.74
C ASP A 119 -7.57 -4.63 -8.44
N ALA A 120 -8.21 -5.76 -8.12
CA ALA A 120 -9.60 -5.78 -7.68
C ALA A 120 -9.81 -4.96 -6.40
N ALA A 121 -8.88 -5.08 -5.44
CA ALA A 121 -8.93 -4.31 -4.21
C ALA A 121 -8.68 -2.80 -4.45
N GLU A 122 -7.85 -2.44 -5.42
CA GLU A 122 -7.66 -1.04 -5.84
C GLU A 122 -8.94 -0.46 -6.46
N ALA A 123 -9.65 -1.23 -7.29
CA ALA A 123 -10.95 -0.82 -7.82
C ALA A 123 -11.97 -0.59 -6.69
N ALA A 124 -12.09 -1.54 -5.76
CA ALA A 124 -12.96 -1.41 -4.59
C ALA A 124 -12.55 -0.25 -3.68
N GLU A 125 -11.26 0.05 -3.54
CA GLU A 125 -10.79 1.24 -2.80
C GLU A 125 -11.22 2.54 -3.50
N GLY A 126 -11.12 2.59 -4.84
CA GLY A 126 -11.46 3.74 -5.64
C GLY A 126 -12.96 4.03 -5.71
N SER A 127 -13.80 2.98 -5.72
CA SER A 127 -15.26 3.09 -5.68
C SER A 127 -15.84 3.17 -4.28
N GLU A 128 -14.99 3.19 -3.26
CA GLU A 128 -15.35 3.15 -1.84
C GLU A 128 -16.21 1.93 -1.48
N GLY A 129 -15.97 0.78 -2.11
CA GLY A 129 -16.65 -0.48 -1.83
C GLY A 129 -17.96 -0.65 -2.59
N ALA A 130 -18.01 -0.23 -3.86
CA ALA A 130 -19.15 -0.55 -4.70
C ALA A 130 -19.36 -2.07 -4.78
N PRO A 131 -20.61 -2.57 -4.72
CA PRO A 131 -20.90 -4.00 -4.63
C PRO A 131 -20.24 -4.85 -5.74
N GLU A 132 -20.18 -4.32 -6.96
CA GLU A 132 -19.55 -4.95 -8.11
C GLU A 132 -18.04 -5.18 -7.94
N ASP A 133 -17.35 -4.22 -7.32
CA ASP A 133 -15.91 -4.28 -7.08
C ASP A 133 -15.61 -5.15 -5.86
N VAL A 134 -16.44 -5.09 -4.82
CA VAL A 134 -16.37 -6.02 -3.68
C VAL A 134 -16.54 -7.46 -4.15
N ALA A 135 -17.53 -7.73 -5.02
CA ALA A 135 -17.71 -9.04 -5.61
C ALA A 135 -16.52 -9.45 -6.50
N ALA A 136 -15.80 -8.50 -7.12
CA ALA A 136 -14.56 -8.79 -7.85
C ALA A 136 -13.43 -9.22 -6.90
N VAL A 137 -13.29 -8.55 -5.75
CA VAL A 137 -12.34 -8.95 -4.69
C VAL A 137 -12.64 -10.36 -4.19
N GLU A 138 -13.90 -10.69 -3.92
CA GLU A 138 -14.31 -12.03 -3.49
C GLU A 138 -13.95 -13.10 -4.52
N ARG A 139 -14.22 -12.85 -5.81
CA ARG A 139 -13.89 -13.79 -6.90
C ARG A 139 -12.39 -14.05 -7.00
N GLU A 140 -11.56 -13.01 -6.94
CA GLU A 140 -10.11 -13.18 -7.03
C GLU A 140 -9.53 -13.82 -5.75
N ALA A 141 -10.10 -13.53 -4.58
CA ALA A 141 -9.72 -14.20 -3.34
C ALA A 141 -10.02 -15.71 -3.40
N ASP A 142 -11.19 -16.09 -3.91
CA ASP A 142 -11.56 -17.49 -4.13
C ASP A 142 -10.66 -18.18 -5.15
N ARG A 143 -10.33 -17.49 -6.25
CA ARG A 143 -9.42 -17.99 -7.27
C ARG A 143 -8.03 -18.26 -6.70
N LEU A 144 -7.52 -17.33 -5.88
CA LEU A 144 -6.24 -17.48 -5.19
C LEU A 144 -6.24 -18.65 -4.20
N ARG A 145 -7.31 -18.81 -3.42
CA ARG A 145 -7.47 -19.94 -2.48
C ARG A 145 -7.47 -21.29 -3.19
N ARG A 146 -8.16 -21.40 -4.34
CA ARG A 146 -8.18 -22.65 -5.13
C ARG A 146 -6.79 -22.97 -5.67
N TYR A 147 -6.14 -21.98 -6.29
CA TYR A 147 -4.77 -22.14 -6.79
C TYR A 147 -3.81 -22.62 -5.70
N TRP A 148 -3.90 -22.06 -4.49
CA TRP A 148 -3.05 -22.49 -3.38
C TRP A 148 -3.31 -23.93 -2.95
N LYS A 149 -4.57 -24.33 -2.84
CA LYS A 149 -4.95 -25.71 -2.48
C LYS A 149 -4.46 -26.73 -3.51
N GLU A 150 -4.51 -26.39 -4.79
CA GLU A 150 -4.03 -27.26 -5.88
C GLU A 150 -2.50 -27.37 -5.92
N ARG A 151 -1.78 -26.36 -5.43
CA ARG A 151 -0.33 -26.36 -5.35
C ARG A 151 0.21 -27.07 -4.10
N ALA A 152 -0.48 -26.94 -2.98
CA ALA A 152 -0.06 -27.48 -1.69
C ALA A 152 -0.49 -28.95 -1.45
N GLY A 153 -1.28 -29.53 -2.34
CA GLY A 153 -1.71 -30.94 -2.32
C GLY A 153 -0.93 -31.78 -3.32
#